data_AF-A0A954M7Z7-F1
#
_entry.id   AF-A0A954M7Z7-F1
#
_cell.length_a   1.000
_cell.length_b   1.000
_cell.length_c   1.000
_cell.angle_alpha   90.00
_cell.angle_beta   90.00
_cell.angle_gamma   90.00
#
_symmetry.space_group_name_H-M   'P 1'
#
loop_
_entity.id
_entity.type
_entity.pdbx_description
1 polymer ?
#
loop_
_entity_poly.entity_id
_entity_poly.type
_entity_poly.pdbx_seq_one_letter_code
_entity_poly.pdbx_strand_id
1 'polypeptide(L)' 'VSAELVLVATICVLGMIVGLSEVALNVNNELEDVGSAFTCLSQSYKAECSHGHKGWTAGGSYWDQAEFCDGPNDIQ' A
#
# COMPACT_ATOMS: atom_id res chain seq x y z
N VAL A 1 17.40 -37.79 25.76
CA VAL A 1 17.14 -37.73 24.30
C VAL A 1 15.71 -37.30 23.96
N SER A 2 14.64 -38.01 24.37
CA SER A 2 13.25 -37.67 23.95
C SER A 2 12.79 -36.26 24.38
N ALA A 3 13.01 -35.86 25.64
CA ALA A 3 12.60 -34.53 26.13
C ALA A 3 13.45 -33.37 25.55
N GLU A 4 14.72 -33.62 25.22
CA GLU A 4 15.62 -32.61 24.66
C GLU A 4 15.22 -32.26 23.22
N LEU A 5 14.84 -33.26 22.42
CA LEU A 5 14.35 -33.02 21.06
C LEU A 5 13.03 -32.24 21.06
N VAL A 6 12.15 -32.52 22.04
CA VAL A 6 10.91 -31.75 22.22
C VAL A 6 11.20 -30.29 22.56
N LEU A 7 12.19 -30.02 23.42
CA LEU A 7 12.60 -28.66 23.76
C LEU A 7 13.17 -27.89 22.55
N VAL A 8 14.01 -28.54 21.73
CA VAL A 8 14.55 -27.92 20.52
C VAL A 8 13.44 -27.64 19.50
N ALA A 9 12.49 -28.58 19.35
CA ALA A 9 11.36 -28.41 18.45
C ALA A 9 10.46 -27.24 18.85
N THR A 10 10.17 -27.05 20.15
CA THR A 10 9.33 -25.94 20.61
C THR A 10 10.00 -24.59 20.40
N ILE A 11 11.31 -24.46 20.63
CA ILE A 11 12.06 -23.23 20.35
C ILE A 11 12.05 -22.92 18.85
N CYS A 12 12.20 -23.95 18.00
CA CYS A 12 12.13 -23.80 16.55
C CYS A 12 10.75 -23.28 16.09
N VAL A 13 9.67 -23.84 16.62
CA VAL A 13 8.30 -23.40 16.31
C VAL A 13 8.07 -21.96 16.76
N LEU A 14 8.50 -21.59 17.97
CA LEU A 14 8.39 -20.20 18.45
C LEU A 14 9.18 -19.23 17.57
N GLY A 15 10.40 -19.61 17.17
CA GLY A 15 11.22 -18.82 16.24
C GLY A 15 10.54 -18.63 14.89
N MET A 16 9.89 -19.66 14.35
CA MET A 16 9.13 -19.56 13.10
C MET A 16 7.89 -18.69 13.24
N ILE A 17 7.15 -18.78 14.35
CA ILE A 17 5.95 -17.96 14.59
C ILE A 17 6.32 -16.48 14.65
N VAL A 18 7.34 -16.13 15.45
CA VAL A 18 7.82 -14.75 15.54
C VAL A 18 8.38 -14.30 14.20
N GLY A 19 9.22 -15.12 13.55
CA GLY A 19 9.79 -14.78 12.24
C GLY A 19 8.74 -14.52 11.17
N LEU A 20 7.67 -15.33 11.11
CA LEU A 20 6.58 -15.11 10.15
C LEU A 20 5.75 -13.88 10.50
N SER A 21 5.54 -13.59 11.79
CA SER A 21 4.86 -12.38 12.24
C SER A 21 5.61 -11.12 11.83
N GLU A 22 6.94 -11.09 12.04
CA GLU A 22 7.78 -9.96 11.63
C GLU A 22 7.80 -9.78 10.11
N VAL A 23 7.87 -10.88 9.35
CA VAL A 23 7.80 -10.82 7.88
C VAL A 23 6.47 -10.24 7.41
N ALA A 24 5.35 -10.66 8.03
CA ALA A 24 4.03 -10.15 7.67
C ALA A 24 3.90 -8.65 7.95
N LEU A 25 4.35 -8.19 9.13
CA LEU A 25 4.33 -6.78 9.49
C LEU A 25 5.22 -5.96 8.55
N ASN A 26 6.43 -6.42 8.28
CA ASN A 26 7.36 -5.71 7.42
C ASN A 26 6.86 -5.62 5.97
N VAL A 27 6.26 -6.68 5.43
CA VAL A 27 5.65 -6.64 4.09
C VAL A 27 4.51 -5.63 4.03
N ASN A 28 3.67 -5.57 5.07
CA ASN A 28 2.58 -4.60 5.10
C ASN A 28 3.11 -3.16 5.13
N ASN A 29 4.10 -2.87 5.97
CA ASN A 29 4.72 -1.54 6.05
C ASN A 29 5.34 -1.11 4.70
N GLU A 30 6.03 -2.02 4.01
CA GLU A 30 6.59 -1.71 2.68
C GLU A 30 5.50 -1.48 1.62
N LEU A 31 4.37 -2.20 1.70
CA LEU A 31 3.23 -1.98 0.80
C LEU A 31 2.54 -0.64 1.08
N GLU A 32 2.48 -0.23 2.33
CA GLU A 32 2.02 1.11 2.72
C GLU A 32 2.95 2.19 2.17
N ASP A 33 4.27 2.05 2.34
CA ASP A 33 5.25 3.00 1.81
C ASP A 33 5.13 3.14 0.29
N VAL A 34 4.91 2.01 -0.42
CA VAL A 34 4.62 2.03 -1.85
C VAL A 34 3.31 2.75 -2.16
N GLY A 35 2.24 2.48 -1.40
CA GLY A 35 0.95 3.15 -1.56
C GLY A 35 1.04 4.67 -1.37
N SER A 36 1.68 5.10 -0.29
CA SER A 36 1.92 6.52 0.00
C SER A 36 2.77 7.17 -1.10
N ALA A 37 3.80 6.49 -1.60
CA ALA A 37 4.61 7.00 -2.71
C ALA A 37 3.80 7.18 -4.00
N PHE A 38 2.83 6.30 -4.29
CA PHE A 38 1.92 6.44 -5.43
C PHE A 38 0.97 7.62 -5.27
N THR A 39 0.39 7.81 -4.08
CA THR A 39 -0.48 8.95 -3.77
C THR A 39 0.29 10.28 -3.75
N CYS A 40 1.58 10.27 -3.41
CA CYS A 40 2.42 11.46 -3.51
C CYS A 40 2.58 11.98 -4.96
N LEU A 41 2.22 11.19 -5.97
CA LEU A 41 2.15 11.64 -7.35
C LEU A 41 0.82 12.36 -7.59
N SER A 42 0.86 13.48 -8.32
CA SER A 42 -0.37 14.18 -8.69
C SER A 42 -1.22 13.34 -9.65
N GLN A 43 -2.32 12.74 -9.17
CA GLN A 43 -3.28 11.98 -9.99
C GLN A 43 -4.36 12.87 -10.64
N SER A 44 -4.30 14.19 -10.42
CA SER A 44 -5.20 15.15 -11.06
C SER A 44 -4.94 15.25 -12.56
N TYR A 45 -6.01 15.28 -13.37
CA TYR A 45 -5.91 15.51 -14.82
C TYR A 45 -6.96 16.49 -15.33
N LYS A 46 -6.64 17.17 -16.43
CA LYS A 46 -7.57 18.02 -17.16
C LYS A 46 -7.38 17.83 -18.67
N ALA A 47 -8.42 17.34 -19.33
CA ALA A 47 -8.52 17.23 -20.76
C ALA A 47 -9.39 18.39 -21.29
N GLU A 48 -8.76 19.26 -22.07
CA GLU A 48 -9.47 20.35 -22.73
C GLU A 48 -10.24 19.84 -23.96
N CYS A 49 -11.32 20.54 -24.30
CA CYS A 49 -12.11 20.21 -25.47
C CYS A 49 -11.83 21.15 -26.64
N SER A 50 -11.99 20.62 -27.85
CA SER A 50 -11.95 21.43 -29.06
C SER A 50 -13.31 22.08 -29.32
N HIS A 51 -13.28 23.39 -29.59
CA HIS A 51 -14.46 24.18 -29.93
C HIS A 51 -14.27 24.77 -31.32
N GLY A 52 -15.25 24.55 -32.21
CA GLY A 52 -15.26 25.10 -33.57
C GLY A 52 -16.64 25.66 -33.94
N HIS A 53 -16.73 26.31 -35.10
CA HIS A 53 -17.93 27.07 -35.52
C HIS A 53 -19.25 26.28 -35.51
N LYS A 54 -19.22 24.95 -35.60
CA LYS A 54 -20.42 24.08 -35.61
C LYS A 54 -20.26 22.77 -34.83
N GLY A 55 -19.25 22.69 -33.96
CA GLY A 55 -18.92 21.45 -33.26
C GLY A 55 -18.34 21.75 -31.90
N TRP A 56 -18.84 21.06 -30.89
CA TRP A 56 -18.35 21.09 -29.53
C TRP A 56 -18.16 19.67 -29.05
N THR A 57 -16.99 19.39 -28.48
CA THR A 57 -16.72 18.14 -27.76
C THR A 57 -16.72 18.42 -26.26
N ALA A 58 -17.19 17.49 -25.44
CA ALA A 58 -17.07 17.65 -24.00
C ALA A 58 -15.63 17.32 -23.56
N GLY A 59 -15.06 18.19 -22.73
CA GLY A 59 -13.81 17.90 -22.02
C GLY A 59 -14.09 17.09 -20.75
N GLY A 60 -13.02 16.75 -20.02
CA GLY A 60 -13.13 16.05 -18.74
C GLY A 60 -12.00 16.46 -17.81
N SER A 61 -12.27 16.55 -16.52
CA SER A 61 -11.23 16.81 -15.52
C SER A 61 -11.51 16.03 -14.26
N TYR A 62 -10.44 15.61 -13.59
CA TYR A 62 -10.47 15.04 -12.25
C TYR A 62 -9.46 15.77 -11.38
N TRP A 63 -9.89 16.12 -10.17
CA TRP A 63 -9.03 16.69 -9.14
C TRP A 63 -8.90 15.67 -8.04
N ASP A 64 -7.68 15.23 -7.83
CA ASP A 64 -7.30 14.34 -6.75
C ASP A 64 -7.46 15.06 -5.41
N GLN A 65 -8.02 14.38 -4.41
CA GLN A 65 -8.27 14.94 -3.08
C GLN A 65 -7.59 14.06 -2.05
N ALA A 66 -7.00 14.71 -1.03
CA ALA A 66 -6.38 13.99 0.06
C ALA A 66 -7.44 13.17 0.84
N GLU A 67 -7.26 11.85 0.90
CA GLU A 67 -8.11 10.89 1.61
C GLU A 67 -7.47 10.43 2.93
N PHE A 68 -8.22 9.64 3.71
CA PHE A 68 -7.74 9.12 5.00
C PHE A 68 -6.48 8.25 4.88
N CYS A 69 -6.30 7.54 3.75
CA CYS A 69 -5.21 6.60 3.52
C CYS A 69 -4.01 7.20 2.76
N ASP A 70 -3.92 8.53 2.70
CA ASP A 70 -2.86 9.22 1.94
C ASP A 70 -1.64 9.55 2.80
N GLY A 71 -1.74 9.35 4.11
CA GLY A 71 -0.70 9.60 5.07
C GLY A 71 0.25 8.41 5.24
N PRO A 72 1.44 8.63 5.82
CA PRO A 72 2.26 7.54 6.33
C PRO A 72 1.77 7.09 7.72
N ASN A 73 1.95 5.80 8.02
CA ASN A 73 1.65 5.11 9.29
C ASN A 73 0.14 4.93 9.60
N ASP A 74 -0.64 4.60 8.59
CA ASP A 74 -2.05 4.24 8.68
C ASP A 74 -2.27 2.78 9.10
N ILE A 75 -1.27 1.90 8.92
CA ILE A 75 -1.30 0.51 9.41
C ILE A 75 -0.38 0.33 10.65
N GLN A 76 -0.92 -0.29 11.71
CA GLN A 76 -0.22 -0.59 12.97
C GLN A 76 -0.05 -2.09 13.19
#